data_AF-A0A932LLM6-F1
#
_entry.id   AF-A0A932LLM6-F1
#
_cell.length_a   1.000
_cell.length_b   1.000
_cell.length_c   1.000
_cell.angle_alpha   90.00
_cell.angle_beta   90.00
_cell.angle_gamma   90.00
#
_symmetry.space_group_name_H-M   'P 1'
#
loop_
_entity.id
_entity.type
_entity.pdbx_description
1 polymer ?
#
loop_
_entity_poly.entity_id
_entity_poly.type
_entity_poly.pdbx_seq_one_letter_code
_entity_poly.pdbx_strand_id
1 'polypeptide(L)' 'MPVFDDILDAARTLTPTDRMRLLDALWEDVAPSEWPLPSEEWIAEAQRRSDDFDQGRASATPWTEVRARARHKAGLDE' A
#
# COMPACT_ATOMS: atom_id res chain seq x y z
N MET A 1 -16.37 13.80 20.07
CA MET A 1 -15.41 13.09 19.19
C MET A 1 -16.15 12.73 17.92
N PRO A 2 -15.59 12.98 16.73
CA PRO A 2 -16.17 12.44 15.51
C PRO A 2 -16.16 10.90 15.58
N VAL A 3 -17.26 10.26 15.16
CA VAL A 3 -17.32 8.80 15.05
C VAL A 3 -16.75 8.41 13.68
N PHE A 4 -16.25 7.18 13.53
CA PHE A 4 -15.62 6.71 12.29
C PHE A 4 -16.44 7.04 11.03
N ASP A 5 -17.76 6.82 11.08
CA ASP A 5 -18.66 7.07 9.95
C ASP A 5 -18.72 8.55 9.56
N ASP A 6 -18.71 9.47 10.54
CA ASP A 6 -18.69 10.93 10.27
C ASP A 6 -17.42 11.35 9.51
N ILE A 7 -16.27 10.78 9.90
CA ILE A 7 -14.97 11.05 9.25
C ILE A 7 -14.96 10.48 7.84
N LEU A 8 -15.46 9.25 7.68
CA LEU A 8 -15.53 8.58 6.39
C LEU A 8 -16.42 9.34 5.41
N ASP A 9 -17.58 9.80 5.87
CA ASP A 9 -18.50 10.59 5.05
C ASP A 9 -17.92 11.96 4.69
N ALA A 10 -17.24 12.64 5.62
CA ALA A 10 -16.50 13.86 5.30
C ALA A 10 -15.41 13.61 4.24
N ALA A 11 -14.59 12.58 4.40
CA ALA A 11 -13.52 12.21 3.46
C ALA A 11 -14.05 11.88 2.05
N ARG A 12 -15.26 11.31 1.95
CA ARG A 12 -15.94 11.04 0.67
C ARG A 12 -16.36 12.30 -0.08
N THR A 13 -16.53 13.43 0.60
CA THR A 13 -16.85 14.72 -0.05
C THR A 13 -15.62 15.45 -0.58
N LEU A 14 -14.41 15.04 -0.18
CA LEU A 14 -13.17 15.64 -0.67
C LEU A 14 -12.94 15.39 -2.17
N THR A 15 -12.23 16.32 -2.81
CA THR A 15 -11.68 16.11 -4.15
C THR A 15 -10.76 14.88 -4.16
N PRO A 16 -10.57 14.20 -5.31
CA PRO A 16 -9.64 13.06 -5.39
C PRO A 16 -8.23 13.40 -4.88
N THR A 17 -7.73 14.59 -5.22
CA THR A 17 -6.42 15.07 -4.76
C THR A 17 -6.38 15.22 -3.24
N ASP A 18 -7.36 15.88 -2.64
CA ASP A 18 -7.36 16.10 -1.18
C ASP A 18 -7.60 14.80 -0.42
N ARG A 19 -8.35 13.85 -1.00
CA ARG A 19 -8.54 12.52 -0.43
C ARG A 19 -7.22 11.75 -0.38
N MET A 20 -6.42 11.80 -1.44
CA MET A 20 -5.08 11.19 -1.45
C MET A 20 -4.18 11.85 -0.41
N ARG A 21 -4.18 13.19 -0.31
CA ARG A 21 -3.41 13.91 0.71
C ARG A 21 -3.82 13.54 2.13
N LEU A 22 -5.12 13.34 2.38
CA LEU A 22 -5.63 12.87 3.67
C LEU A 22 -5.16 11.44 3.97
N LEU A 23 -5.21 10.53 2.99
CA LEU A 23 -4.71 9.17 3.16
C LEU A 23 -3.23 9.14 3.52
N ASP A 24 -2.40 9.92 2.81
CA ASP A 24 -0.96 10.01 3.09
C ASP A 24 -0.70 10.56 4.50
N ALA A 25 -1.39 11.63 4.89
CA ALA A 25 -1.24 12.21 6.23
C ALA A 25 -1.64 11.22 7.35
N LEU A 26 -2.76 10.51 7.17
CA LEU A 26 -3.20 9.50 8.13
C LEU A 26 -2.24 8.30 8.18
N TRP A 27 -1.64 7.92 7.05
CA TRP A 27 -0.70 6.80 6.99
C TRP A 27 0.61 7.10 7.71
N GLU A 28 1.15 8.32 7.55
CA GLU A 28 2.39 8.77 8.20
C GLU A 28 2.23 8.94 9.73
N ASP A 29 1.02 9.19 10.21
CA ASP A 29 0.71 9.41 11.63
C ASP A 29 0.60 8.10 12.45
N VAL A 30 0.59 6.92 11.81
CA VAL A 30 0.49 5.62 12.51
C VAL A 30 1.87 4.95 12.61
N ALA A 31 2.39 4.82 13.82
CA ALA A 31 3.69 4.20 14.04
C ALA A 31 3.68 2.71 13.64
N PRO A 32 4.79 2.15 13.10
CA PRO A 32 4.85 0.73 12.75
C PRO A 32 4.53 -0.24 13.90
N SER A 33 4.77 0.16 15.14
CA SER A 33 4.42 -0.61 16.34
C SER A 33 2.91 -0.71 16.60
N GLU A 34 2.11 0.17 15.99
CA GLU A 34 0.66 0.22 16.13
C GLU A 34 -0.07 -0.44 14.96
N TRP A 35 0.68 -0.91 13.95
CA TRP A 35 0.09 -1.59 12.82
C TRP A 35 -0.58 -2.89 13.26
N PRO A 36 -1.78 -3.19 12.73
CA PRO A 36 -2.42 -4.47 13.00
C PRO A 36 -1.51 -5.59 12.49
N LEU A 37 -1.35 -6.63 13.30
CA LEU A 37 -0.62 -7.82 12.88
C LEU A 37 -1.34 -8.46 11.69
N PRO A 38 -0.61 -8.84 10.62
CA PRO A 38 -1.19 -9.65 9.55
C PRO A 38 -1.72 -10.97 10.09
N SER A 39 -2.70 -11.57 9.41
CA SER A 39 -3.16 -12.92 9.76
C SER A 39 -2.04 -13.95 9.60
N GLU A 40 -2.15 -15.07 10.31
CA GLU A 40 -1.19 -16.18 10.19
C GLU A 40 -1.05 -16.67 8.75
N GLU A 41 -2.16 -16.70 7.99
CA GLU A 41 -2.17 -17.06 6.58
C GLU A 41 -1.29 -16.11 5.72
N TRP A 42 -1.36 -14.81 5.97
CA TRP A 42 -0.54 -13.82 5.27
C TRP A 42 0.93 -13.89 5.69
N ILE A 43 1.21 -14.15 6.96
CA ILE A 43 2.58 -14.37 7.45
C ILE A 43 3.20 -15.60 6.78
N ALA A 44 2.47 -16.71 6.73
CA ALA A 44 2.91 -17.95 6.10
C ALA A 44 3.15 -17.75 4.59
N GLU A 45 2.27 -17.04 3.90
CA GLU A 45 2.44 -16.73 2.48
C GLU A 45 3.65 -15.81 2.22
N ALA A 46 3.88 -14.82 3.08
CA ALA A 46 5.05 -13.96 2.99
C ALA A 46 6.35 -14.77 3.13
N GLN A 47 6.43 -15.64 4.15
CA GLN A 47 7.58 -16.53 4.37
C GLN A 47 7.81 -17.45 3.17
N ARG A 48 6.75 -18.11 2.68
CA ARG A 48 6.84 -19.00 1.51
C ARG A 48 7.38 -18.27 0.27
N ARG A 49 6.93 -17.05 0.00
CA ARG A 49 7.41 -16.25 -1.15
C ARG A 49 8.85 -15.80 -0.99
N SER A 50 9.25 -15.43 0.22
CA SER A 50 10.65 -15.12 0.53
C SER A 50 11.54 -16.34 0.30
N ASP A 51 11.15 -17.51 0.81
CA ASP A 51 11.89 -18.76 0.64
C ASP A 51 12.02 -19.17 -0.84
N ASP A 52 10.95 -19.02 -1.62
CA ASP A 52 10.99 -19.30 -3.06
C ASP A 52 11.94 -18.35 -3.80
N PHE A 53 11.99 -17.08 -3.42
CA PHE A 53 12.91 -16.11 -3.99
C PHE A 53 14.37 -16.43 -3.62
N ASP A 54 14.64 -16.67 -2.33
CA ASP A 54 15.98 -16.97 -1.82
C ASP A 54 16.55 -18.28 -2.38
N GLN A 55 15.68 -19.25 -2.66
CA GLN A 55 16.05 -20.53 -3.27
C GLN A 55 16.05 -20.50 -4.80
N GLY A 56 15.83 -19.33 -5.42
CA GLY A 56 15.85 -19.15 -6.87
C GLY A 56 14.67 -19.80 -7.62
N ARG A 57 13.60 -20.18 -6.91
CA ARG A 57 12.35 -20.68 -7.50
C ARG A 57 11.41 -19.57 -7.97
N ALA A 58 11.60 -18.35 -7.46
CA ALA A 58 10.88 -17.16 -7.89
C ALA A 58 11.87 -16.07 -8.34
N SER A 59 11.48 -15.27 -9.32
CA SER A 59 12.24 -14.09 -9.76
C SER A 59 11.51 -12.80 -9.35
N ALA A 60 12.30 -11.79 -8.99
CA ALA A 60 11.80 -10.45 -8.73
C ALA A 60 12.09 -9.55 -9.94
N THR A 61 11.19 -8.61 -10.20
CA THR A 61 11.44 -7.53 -11.14
C THR A 61 11.96 -6.32 -10.37
N PRO A 62 13.02 -5.64 -10.84
CA PRO A 62 13.49 -4.40 -10.24
C PRO A 62 12.35 -3.39 -10.10
N TRP A 63 12.28 -2.69 -8.95
CA TRP A 63 11.23 -1.71 -8.70
C TRP A 63 11.17 -0.60 -9.76
N THR A 64 12.33 -0.19 -10.28
CA THR A 64 12.45 0.79 -11.37
C THR A 64 11.66 0.37 -12.61
N GLU A 65 11.75 -0.90 -12.99
CA GLU A 65 11.01 -1.46 -14.14
C GLU A 65 9.51 -1.58 -13.84
N VAL A 66 9.15 -2.04 -12.64
CA VAL A 66 7.74 -2.11 -12.21
C VAL A 66 7.10 -0.73 -12.23
N ARG A 67 7.79 0.27 -11.67
CA ARG A 67 7.35 1.67 -11.63
C ARG A 67 7.23 2.26 -13.04
N ALA A 68 8.21 2.04 -13.90
CA ALA A 68 8.16 2.50 -15.29
C ALA A 68 6.95 1.93 -16.03
N ARG A 69 6.72 0.61 -15.91
CA ARG A 69 5.55 -0.05 -16.51
C ARG A 69 4.21 0.49 -15.98
N ALA A 70 4.14 0.78 -14.68
CA ALA A 70 2.94 1.37 -14.08
C ALA A 70 2.67 2.80 -14.59
N ARG A 71 3.72 3.64 -14.68
CA ARG A 71 3.62 4.99 -15.25
C ARG A 71 3.19 4.97 -16.71
N HIS A 72 3.79 4.09 -17.51
CA HIS A 72 3.41 3.89 -18.91
C HIS A 72 1.93 3.55 -19.07
N LYS A 73 1.43 2.57 -18.30
CA LYS A 73 0.02 2.19 -18.33
C LYS A 73 -0.93 3.33 -17.93
N ALA A 74 -0.46 4.24 -17.08
CA ALA A 74 -1.21 5.41 -16.64
C ALA A 74 -1.06 6.63 -17.58
N GLY A 75 -0.26 6.54 -18.64
CA GLY A 75 0.03 7.66 -19.55
C GLY A 75 0.95 8.72 -18.95
N LEU A 76 1.85 8.33 -18.04
CA LEU A 76 2.75 9.22 -17.28
C LEU A 76 4.22 9.03 -17.69
N ASP A 77 4.50 8.82 -18.98
CA ASP A 77 5.84 8.51 -19.51
C ASP A 77 6.82 9.68 -19.57
N GLU A 78 6.36 10.89 -19.26
CA GLU A 78 7.21 12.09 -19.16
C GLU A 78 8.16 12.03 -17.94
#